data_AF-A0A837ZMB6-F1
#
_entry.id   AF-A0A837ZMB6-F1
#
_cell.length_a   1.000
_cell.length_b   1.000
_cell.length_c   1.000
_cell.angle_alpha   90.00
_cell.angle_beta   90.00
_cell.angle_gamma   90.00
#
_symmetry.space_group_name_H-M   'P 1'
#
loop_
_entity.id
_entity.type
_entity.pdbx_description
1 polymer ?
#
loop_
_entity_poly.entity_id
_entity_poly.type
_entity_poly.pdbx_seq_one_letter_code
_entity_poly.pdbx_strand_id
1 'polypeptide(L)'
;MTITLVLRFADVGIATYASLRVVGEPSRTVTWAIGQPLLEKACDALYSALPDASGSETALIAIERALTTGAFTSPDAELELARVLGTELVAADGWKLLSECASSPRAVLFVTPSPRLARVPWGQLAVPGADGFRLMELVDVLMAVPPNIVHAPRQPVRWSDRHNGPAVLLLDPRIPGQRPDSTLGSVLGRPSPEAALTCHFGELMVSHRVLPAVGAPVELFRRTDIDRHWLAEVCAQDPARLLYVGHASAAEGAVGHAERAALHLAEDRPLTAADMMAARLPIPPRVALLACSSGGDYRFDEATGLAAAMILGGAELVTATLWSLPTAAAYSQFGSYPTDPMADTVAGVDRAHREVDAGRAVNRWQRAQLRRWRGGDRAASPLHWAAVVSFAVDGAR
;
A
#
# COMPACT_ATOMS: atom_id res chain seq x y z
N MET A 1 -3.54 -26.57 6.96
CA MET A 1 -2.56 -25.57 6.49
C MET A 1 -3.22 -24.76 5.40
N THR A 2 -2.99 -23.45 5.36
CA THR A 2 -3.59 -22.60 4.32
C THR A 2 -2.81 -22.71 3.02
N ILE A 3 -3.51 -22.91 1.90
CA ILE A 3 -2.90 -22.99 0.57
C ILE A 3 -2.15 -21.67 0.29
N THR A 4 -0.92 -21.78 -0.22
CA THR A 4 -0.12 -20.63 -0.65
C THR A 4 0.12 -20.71 -2.15
N LEU A 5 -0.21 -19.65 -2.87
CA LEU A 5 0.01 -19.49 -4.30
C LEU A 5 1.07 -18.42 -4.56
N VAL A 6 1.79 -18.55 -5.66
CA VAL A 6 2.74 -17.52 -6.12
C VAL A 6 2.43 -17.19 -7.57
N LEU A 7 2.12 -15.92 -7.83
CA LEU A 7 1.91 -15.34 -9.15
C LEU A 7 3.10 -14.43 -9.48
N ARG A 8 3.81 -14.72 -10.57
CA ARG A 8 4.98 -13.92 -10.99
C ARG A 8 4.82 -13.44 -12.42
N PHE A 9 5.26 -12.22 -12.66
CA PHE A 9 5.37 -11.61 -13.98
C PHE A 9 6.82 -11.21 -14.24
N ALA A 10 7.27 -11.37 -15.49
CA ALA A 10 8.58 -10.94 -15.95
C ALA A 10 8.48 -10.37 -17.37
N ASP A 11 9.00 -9.18 -17.58
CA ASP A 11 9.05 -8.55 -18.90
C ASP A 11 10.23 -9.12 -19.69
N VAL A 12 9.98 -9.68 -20.88
CA VAL A 12 11.01 -10.27 -21.75
C VAL A 12 10.73 -9.89 -23.21
N GLY A 13 11.56 -8.98 -23.74
CA GLY A 13 11.38 -8.45 -25.09
C GLY A 13 10.05 -7.69 -25.22
N ILE A 14 9.18 -8.16 -26.12
CA ILE A 14 7.88 -7.55 -26.43
C ILE A 14 6.69 -8.19 -25.69
N ALA A 15 6.96 -9.05 -24.71
CA ALA A 15 5.92 -9.76 -23.97
C ALA A 15 6.21 -9.76 -22.47
N THR A 16 5.16 -9.88 -21.68
CA THR A 16 5.27 -10.17 -20.24
C THR A 16 4.86 -11.60 -20.01
N TYR A 17 5.78 -12.41 -19.48
CA TYR A 17 5.53 -13.80 -19.12
C TYR A 17 5.01 -13.89 -17.70
N ALA A 18 4.03 -14.75 -17.49
CA ALA A 18 3.41 -14.97 -16.22
C ALA A 18 3.46 -16.44 -15.81
N SER A 19 3.60 -16.69 -14.52
CA SER A 19 3.48 -18.03 -13.93
C SER A 19 2.66 -17.97 -12.65
N LEU A 20 1.74 -18.91 -12.49
CA LEU A 20 0.99 -19.12 -11.26
C LEU A 20 1.22 -20.55 -10.80
N ARG A 21 1.59 -20.73 -9.53
CA ARG A 21 1.84 -22.07 -8.95
C ARG A 21 1.31 -22.20 -7.54
N VAL A 22 1.00 -23.43 -7.16
CA VAL A 22 0.75 -23.82 -5.76
C VAL A 22 2.07 -24.19 -5.09
N VAL A 23 2.39 -23.57 -3.96
CA VAL A 23 3.63 -23.84 -3.22
C VAL A 23 3.61 -25.26 -2.66
N GLY A 24 4.64 -26.05 -2.98
CA GLY A 24 4.74 -27.45 -2.57
C GLY A 24 4.16 -28.45 -3.58
N GLU A 25 3.50 -27.97 -4.63
CA GLU A 25 2.86 -28.83 -5.66
C GLU A 25 3.32 -28.41 -7.08
N PRO A 26 4.55 -28.76 -7.52
CA PRO A 26 5.09 -28.29 -8.80
C PRO A 26 4.25 -28.64 -10.03
N SER A 27 3.53 -29.77 -9.99
CA SER A 27 2.60 -30.20 -11.04
C SER A 27 1.41 -29.26 -11.23
N ARG A 28 1.10 -28.40 -10.24
CA ARG A 28 0.07 -27.37 -10.31
C ARG A 28 0.68 -26.01 -10.59
N THR A 29 1.27 -25.91 -11.78
CA THR A 29 1.84 -24.68 -12.32
C THR A 29 1.23 -24.41 -13.68
N VAL A 30 0.76 -23.19 -13.89
CA VAL A 30 0.29 -22.70 -15.19
C VAL A 30 1.09 -21.47 -15.59
N THR A 31 1.35 -21.32 -16.88
CA THR A 31 2.15 -20.23 -17.44
C THR A 31 1.46 -19.66 -18.66
N TRP A 32 1.55 -18.34 -18.86
CA TRP A 32 1.03 -17.67 -20.04
C TRP A 32 1.92 -16.50 -20.42
N ALA A 33 1.73 -15.99 -21.64
CA ALA A 33 2.39 -14.78 -22.13
C ALA A 33 1.33 -13.73 -22.45
N ILE A 34 1.60 -12.48 -22.08
CA ILE A 34 0.78 -11.32 -22.38
C ILE A 34 1.48 -10.55 -23.49
N GLY A 35 0.82 -10.46 -24.64
CA GLY A 35 1.32 -9.68 -25.77
C GLY A 35 1.27 -8.18 -25.48
N GLN A 36 2.20 -7.42 -26.08
CA GLN A 36 2.31 -5.98 -25.91
C GLN A 36 0.99 -5.20 -26.04
N PRO A 37 0.09 -5.45 -27.01
CA PRO A 37 -1.15 -4.68 -27.13
C PRO A 37 -2.11 -4.86 -25.94
N LEU A 38 -2.19 -6.07 -25.38
CA LEU A 38 -3.05 -6.37 -24.23
C LEU A 38 -2.48 -5.72 -22.95
N LEU A 39 -1.16 -5.77 -22.82
CA LEU A 39 -0.43 -5.14 -21.72
C LEU A 39 -0.59 -3.62 -21.73
N GLU A 40 -0.42 -2.97 -22.89
CA GLU A 40 -0.61 -1.53 -23.06
C GLU A 40 -2.05 -1.13 -22.75
N LYS A 41 -3.04 -1.86 -23.28
CA LYS A 41 -4.45 -1.64 -22.95
C LYS A 41 -4.72 -1.67 -21.44
N ALA A 42 -4.19 -2.66 -20.74
CA ALA A 42 -4.37 -2.78 -19.28
C ALA A 42 -3.69 -1.63 -18.52
N CYS A 43 -2.45 -1.30 -18.88
CA CYS A 43 -1.69 -0.22 -18.25
C CYS A 43 -2.32 1.16 -18.51
N ASP A 44 -2.73 1.46 -19.74
CA ASP A 44 -3.33 2.74 -20.10
C ASP A 44 -4.69 2.94 -19.40
N ALA A 45 -5.51 1.87 -19.33
CA ALA A 45 -6.76 1.89 -18.59
C ALA A 45 -6.54 2.18 -17.10
N LEU A 46 -5.51 1.60 -16.48
CA LEU A 46 -5.17 1.88 -15.09
C LEU A 46 -4.60 3.30 -14.92
N TYR A 47 -3.60 3.69 -15.70
CA TYR A 47 -2.89 4.97 -15.51
C TYR A 47 -3.80 6.17 -15.75
N SER A 48 -4.76 6.08 -16.67
CA SER A 48 -5.78 7.11 -16.87
C SER A 48 -6.77 7.23 -15.71
N ALA A 49 -6.82 6.27 -14.79
CA ALA A 49 -7.63 6.32 -13.57
C ALA A 49 -6.86 6.80 -12.33
N LEU A 50 -5.52 6.80 -12.37
CA LEU A 50 -4.68 7.16 -11.22
C LEU A 50 -4.51 8.69 -11.10
N PRO A 51 -4.27 9.21 -9.88
CA PRO A 51 -4.08 10.63 -9.62
C PRO A 51 -2.62 11.08 -9.87
N ASP A 52 -1.86 10.29 -10.63
CA ASP A 52 -0.51 10.62 -11.08
C ASP A 52 -0.60 11.33 -12.44
N ALA A 53 0.22 12.36 -12.63
CA ALA A 53 0.26 13.14 -13.86
C ALA A 53 0.73 12.30 -15.05
N SER A 54 0.07 12.49 -16.19
CA SER A 54 0.43 11.88 -17.48
C SER A 54 0.75 12.95 -18.52
N GLY A 55 1.77 12.72 -19.35
CA GLY A 55 2.17 13.66 -20.39
C GLY A 55 2.51 15.05 -19.84
N SER A 56 1.74 16.07 -20.25
CA SER A 56 1.90 17.46 -19.81
C SER A 56 0.92 17.88 -18.70
N GLU A 57 0.20 16.94 -18.09
CA GLU A 57 -0.67 17.23 -16.94
C GLU A 57 0.14 17.77 -15.76
N THR A 58 -0.43 18.73 -15.03
CA THR A 58 0.07 19.09 -13.70
C THR A 58 -0.46 18.08 -12.67
N ALA A 59 0.18 18.00 -11.50
CA ALA A 59 -0.30 17.16 -10.41
C ALA A 59 -1.76 17.48 -10.00
N LEU A 60 -2.13 18.77 -10.01
CA LEU A 60 -3.49 19.20 -9.67
C LEU A 60 -4.52 18.70 -10.69
N ILE A 61 -4.22 18.82 -11.99
CA ILE A 61 -5.09 18.34 -13.08
C ILE A 61 -5.25 16.82 -13.00
N ALA A 62 -4.19 16.09 -12.70
CA ALA A 62 -4.24 14.63 -12.57
C ALA A 62 -5.13 14.19 -11.38
N ILE A 63 -5.02 14.89 -10.26
CA ILE A 63 -5.88 14.69 -9.08
C ILE A 63 -7.34 14.99 -9.41
N GLU A 64 -7.61 16.14 -10.05
CA GLU A 64 -8.96 16.50 -10.49
C GLU A 64 -9.53 15.45 -11.43
N ARG A 65 -8.78 15.00 -12.44
CA ARG A 65 -9.17 13.91 -13.35
C ARG A 65 -9.56 12.66 -12.56
N ALA A 66 -8.67 12.17 -11.68
CA ALA A 66 -8.91 10.94 -10.93
C ALA A 66 -10.16 11.03 -10.03
N LEU A 67 -10.45 12.20 -9.47
CA LEU A 67 -11.57 12.43 -8.56
C LEU A 67 -12.90 12.75 -9.25
N THR A 68 -12.88 13.26 -10.49
CA THR A 68 -14.09 13.76 -11.17
C THR A 68 -14.51 12.93 -12.38
N THR A 69 -13.56 12.37 -13.13
CA THR A 69 -13.82 11.68 -14.40
C THR A 69 -13.15 10.30 -14.51
N GLY A 70 -12.22 9.97 -13.63
CA GLY A 70 -11.50 8.71 -13.62
C GLY A 70 -12.37 7.49 -13.29
N ALA A 71 -11.86 6.28 -13.56
CA ALA A 71 -12.61 5.05 -13.37
C ALA A 71 -13.06 4.82 -11.90
N PHE A 72 -12.35 5.36 -10.92
CA PHE A 72 -12.67 5.21 -9.49
C PHE A 72 -13.76 6.16 -8.98
N THR A 73 -14.42 6.90 -9.87
CA THR A 73 -15.50 7.82 -9.52
C THR A 73 -16.87 7.14 -9.48
N SER A 74 -17.05 5.99 -10.15
CA SER A 74 -18.29 5.23 -10.12
C SER A 74 -18.14 3.70 -10.11
N PRO A 75 -19.04 2.96 -9.45
CA PRO A 75 -18.98 1.50 -9.41
C PRO A 75 -18.96 0.85 -10.80
N ASP A 76 -19.71 1.39 -11.75
CA ASP A 76 -19.76 0.84 -13.11
C ASP A 76 -18.45 1.08 -13.86
N ALA A 77 -17.92 2.30 -13.83
CA ALA A 77 -16.64 2.61 -14.48
C ALA A 77 -15.47 1.84 -13.83
N GLU A 78 -15.48 1.69 -12.51
CA GLU A 78 -14.49 0.90 -11.80
C GLU A 78 -14.60 -0.59 -12.16
N LEU A 79 -15.81 -1.11 -12.29
CA LEU A 79 -16.05 -2.48 -12.71
C LEU A 79 -15.54 -2.75 -14.12
N GLU A 80 -15.70 -1.82 -15.06
CA GLU A 80 -15.11 -1.93 -16.39
C GLU A 80 -13.57 -1.95 -16.33
N LEU A 81 -12.94 -1.08 -15.53
CA LEU A 81 -11.50 -1.13 -15.31
C LEU A 81 -11.07 -2.49 -14.74
N ALA A 82 -11.76 -2.97 -13.70
CA ALA A 82 -11.48 -4.26 -13.08
C ALA A 82 -11.62 -5.44 -14.07
N ARG A 83 -12.60 -5.38 -14.99
CA ARG A 83 -12.80 -6.37 -16.07
C ARG A 83 -11.68 -6.35 -17.09
N VAL A 84 -11.23 -5.17 -17.50
CA VAL A 84 -10.06 -5.03 -18.38
C VAL A 84 -8.84 -5.65 -17.71
N LEU A 85 -8.50 -5.23 -16.48
CA LEU A 85 -7.35 -5.77 -15.77
C LEU A 85 -7.42 -7.29 -15.60
N GLY A 86 -8.58 -7.83 -15.22
CA GLY A 86 -8.75 -9.26 -15.00
C GLY A 86 -8.67 -10.10 -16.28
N THR A 87 -9.18 -9.57 -17.40
CA THR A 87 -9.19 -10.25 -18.69
C THR A 87 -7.82 -10.20 -19.36
N GLU A 88 -7.15 -9.05 -19.32
CA GLU A 88 -5.89 -8.85 -20.05
C GLU A 88 -4.67 -9.40 -19.30
N LEU A 89 -4.69 -9.44 -17.96
CA LEU A 89 -3.50 -9.81 -17.17
C LEU A 89 -3.46 -11.29 -16.73
N VAL A 90 -4.60 -11.97 -16.68
CA VAL A 90 -4.69 -13.34 -16.17
C VAL A 90 -5.42 -14.24 -17.18
N ALA A 91 -4.70 -15.24 -17.69
CA ALA A 91 -5.26 -16.21 -18.63
C ALA A 91 -6.31 -17.12 -17.97
N ALA A 92 -7.16 -17.75 -18.79
CA ALA A 92 -8.25 -18.63 -18.35
C ALA A 92 -7.77 -19.75 -17.41
N ASP A 93 -6.63 -20.39 -17.72
CA ASP A 93 -6.04 -21.44 -16.86
C ASP A 93 -5.53 -20.89 -15.52
N GLY A 94 -5.08 -19.63 -15.50
CA GLY A 94 -4.73 -18.92 -14.26
C GLY A 94 -5.95 -18.72 -13.37
N TRP A 95 -7.06 -18.22 -13.93
CA TRP A 95 -8.33 -18.08 -13.21
C TRP A 95 -8.90 -19.41 -12.73
N LYS A 96 -8.78 -20.46 -13.56
CA LYS A 96 -9.18 -21.82 -13.18
C LYS A 96 -8.40 -22.29 -11.94
N LEU A 97 -7.07 -22.19 -11.96
CA LEU A 97 -6.25 -22.63 -10.82
C LEU A 97 -6.53 -21.81 -9.54
N LEU A 98 -6.74 -20.49 -9.65
CA LEU A 98 -7.15 -19.64 -8.53
C LEU A 98 -8.49 -20.09 -7.94
N SER A 99 -9.46 -20.40 -8.80
CA SER A 99 -10.80 -20.85 -8.39
C SER A 99 -10.76 -22.22 -7.72
N GLU A 100 -9.97 -23.16 -8.23
CA GLU A 100 -9.74 -24.48 -7.61
C GLU A 100 -9.08 -24.39 -6.23
N CYS A 101 -8.32 -23.31 -5.97
CA CYS A 101 -7.66 -23.08 -4.68
C CYS A 101 -8.48 -22.21 -3.71
N ALA A 102 -9.64 -21.70 -4.12
CA ALA A 102 -10.53 -20.97 -3.25
C ALA A 102 -10.96 -21.87 -2.07
N SER A 103 -10.73 -21.41 -0.84
CA SER A 103 -10.80 -22.24 0.36
C SER A 103 -11.21 -21.45 1.60
N SER A 104 -11.52 -22.16 2.69
CA SER A 104 -11.73 -21.60 4.03
C SER A 104 -10.89 -22.37 5.05
N PRO A 105 -9.89 -21.76 5.71
CA PRO A 105 -9.44 -20.37 5.57
C PRO A 105 -8.92 -20.07 4.15
N ARG A 106 -9.07 -18.82 3.70
CA ARG A 106 -8.71 -18.40 2.33
C ARG A 106 -7.25 -18.68 2.03
N ALA A 107 -6.98 -19.24 0.85
CA ALA A 107 -5.63 -19.31 0.30
C ALA A 107 -4.98 -17.92 0.24
N VAL A 108 -3.65 -17.87 0.28
CA VAL A 108 -2.88 -16.64 0.17
C VAL A 108 -2.12 -16.63 -1.14
N LEU A 109 -2.30 -15.58 -1.93
CA LEU A 109 -1.60 -15.35 -3.18
C LEU A 109 -0.50 -14.30 -2.96
N PHE A 110 0.75 -14.70 -3.20
CA PHE A 110 1.89 -13.79 -3.26
C PHE A 110 2.14 -13.36 -4.70
N VAL A 111 2.09 -12.06 -4.96
CA VAL A 111 2.31 -11.50 -6.29
C VAL A 111 3.69 -10.86 -6.41
N THR A 112 4.43 -11.24 -7.44
CA THR A 112 5.66 -10.60 -7.90
C THR A 112 5.39 -9.98 -9.28
N PRO A 113 5.01 -8.70 -9.36
CA PRO A 113 4.76 -8.05 -10.64
C PRO A 113 6.08 -7.76 -11.37
N SER A 114 6.01 -7.50 -12.67
CA SER A 114 7.08 -6.82 -13.39
C SER A 114 6.99 -5.30 -13.18
N PRO A 115 8.03 -4.51 -13.51
CA PRO A 115 7.99 -3.06 -13.35
C PRO A 115 6.79 -2.38 -14.01
N ARG A 116 6.38 -2.85 -15.18
CA ARG A 116 5.20 -2.33 -15.90
C ARG A 116 3.89 -2.60 -15.17
N LEU A 117 3.83 -3.67 -14.37
CA LEU A 117 2.64 -4.11 -13.64
C LEU A 117 2.71 -3.78 -12.15
N ALA A 118 3.73 -3.04 -11.71
CA ALA A 118 3.99 -2.76 -10.30
C ALA A 118 2.88 -1.95 -9.61
N ARG A 119 2.02 -1.26 -10.38
CA ARG A 119 0.89 -0.47 -9.86
C ARG A 119 -0.45 -1.20 -9.89
N VAL A 120 -0.50 -2.42 -10.43
CA VAL A 120 -1.77 -3.15 -10.58
C VAL A 120 -2.35 -3.48 -9.20
N PRO A 121 -3.62 -3.08 -8.91
CA PRO A 121 -4.28 -3.47 -7.68
C PRO A 121 -4.77 -4.90 -7.79
N TRP A 122 -3.88 -5.88 -7.61
CA TRP A 122 -4.13 -7.30 -7.90
C TRP A 122 -5.42 -7.85 -7.29
N GLY A 123 -5.76 -7.45 -6.06
CA GLY A 123 -7.01 -7.86 -5.42
C GLY A 123 -8.28 -7.42 -6.16
N GLN A 124 -8.23 -6.34 -6.95
CA GLN A 124 -9.36 -5.75 -7.66
C GLN A 124 -9.62 -6.33 -9.05
N LEU A 125 -8.79 -7.25 -9.54
CA LEU A 125 -9.05 -7.87 -10.84
C LEU A 125 -10.39 -8.62 -10.81
N ALA A 126 -11.24 -8.36 -11.80
CA ALA A 126 -12.52 -9.05 -11.93
C ALA A 126 -12.30 -10.44 -12.54
N VAL A 127 -12.94 -11.44 -11.96
CA VAL A 127 -13.01 -12.80 -12.52
C VAL A 127 -13.90 -12.76 -13.77
N PRO A 128 -13.38 -13.15 -14.95
CA PRO A 128 -14.17 -13.16 -16.18
C PRO A 128 -15.45 -14.00 -16.04
N GLY A 129 -16.59 -13.43 -16.43
CA GLY A 129 -17.89 -14.12 -16.44
C GLY A 129 -18.57 -14.34 -15.08
N ALA A 130 -18.01 -13.81 -13.97
CA ALA A 130 -18.52 -14.07 -12.62
C ALA A 130 -19.22 -12.85 -11.98
N ASP A 131 -20.05 -12.12 -12.73
CA ASP A 131 -20.85 -10.98 -12.24
C ASP A 131 -20.09 -9.95 -11.39
N GLY A 132 -18.82 -9.72 -11.77
CA GLY A 132 -17.96 -8.74 -11.11
C GLY A 132 -17.24 -9.26 -9.85
N PHE A 133 -17.29 -10.55 -9.51
CA PHE A 133 -16.48 -11.15 -8.45
C PHE A 133 -14.99 -10.78 -8.59
N ARG A 134 -14.29 -10.46 -7.51
CA ARG A 134 -12.88 -10.01 -7.52
C ARG A 134 -11.90 -11.09 -7.07
N LEU A 135 -10.63 -10.95 -7.45
CA LEU A 135 -9.55 -11.81 -6.99
C LEU A 135 -9.45 -11.86 -5.45
N MET A 136 -9.59 -10.71 -4.78
CA MET A 136 -9.57 -10.64 -3.30
C MET A 136 -10.73 -11.37 -2.63
N GLU A 137 -11.80 -11.68 -3.38
CA GLU A 137 -12.93 -12.48 -2.91
C GLU A 137 -12.68 -13.98 -3.06
N LEU A 138 -11.70 -14.41 -3.86
CA LEU A 138 -11.20 -15.80 -3.96
C LEU A 138 -10.11 -16.09 -2.92
N VAL A 139 -9.12 -15.21 -2.82
CA VAL A 139 -7.88 -15.40 -2.05
C VAL A 139 -7.50 -14.13 -1.29
N ASP A 140 -6.70 -14.24 -0.23
CA ASP A 140 -6.02 -13.07 0.33
C ASP A 140 -4.79 -12.75 -0.53
N VAL A 141 -4.64 -11.49 -0.96
CA VAL A 141 -3.60 -11.05 -1.89
C VAL A 141 -2.54 -10.27 -1.12
N LEU A 142 -1.28 -10.69 -1.25
CA LEU A 142 -0.10 -10.04 -0.70
C LEU A 142 0.94 -9.85 -1.79
N MET A 143 1.81 -8.86 -1.63
CA MET A 143 2.98 -8.70 -2.47
C MET A 143 4.09 -9.61 -1.92
N ALA A 144 4.74 -10.35 -2.82
CA ALA A 144 5.99 -11.02 -2.47
C ALA A 144 7.06 -9.97 -2.20
N VAL A 145 7.95 -10.23 -1.26
CA VAL A 145 9.16 -9.41 -1.12
C VAL A 145 10.21 -9.89 -2.13
N PRO A 146 10.97 -8.97 -2.77
CA PRO A 146 12.01 -9.35 -3.73
C PRO A 146 13.00 -10.36 -3.12
N PRO A 147 13.36 -11.44 -3.83
CA PRO A 147 14.20 -12.51 -3.27
C PRO A 147 15.55 -12.03 -2.72
N ASN A 148 16.18 -11.04 -3.34
CA ASN A 148 17.41 -10.42 -2.86
C ASN A 148 17.24 -9.77 -1.47
N ILE A 149 16.05 -9.25 -1.15
CA ILE A 149 15.72 -8.67 0.15
C ILE A 149 15.38 -9.77 1.16
N VAL A 150 14.58 -10.77 0.76
CA VAL A 150 14.22 -11.91 1.63
C VAL A 150 15.46 -12.63 2.14
N HIS A 151 16.46 -12.83 1.26
CA HIS A 151 17.67 -13.59 1.54
C HIS A 151 18.85 -12.72 2.02
N ALA A 152 18.67 -11.40 2.16
CA ALA A 152 19.71 -10.53 2.68
C ALA A 152 19.97 -10.80 4.17
N PRO A 153 21.22 -10.64 4.66
CA PRO A 153 21.51 -10.65 6.09
C PRO A 153 20.75 -9.53 6.80
N ARG A 154 19.86 -9.91 7.72
CA ARG A 154 19.10 -8.99 8.59
C ARG A 154 18.83 -9.64 9.93
N GLN A 155 18.32 -8.87 10.88
CA GLN A 155 17.79 -9.39 12.15
C GLN A 155 16.26 -9.32 12.08
N PRO A 156 15.57 -10.42 11.74
CA PRO A 156 14.12 -10.43 11.71
C PRO A 156 13.55 -10.16 13.10
N VAL A 157 12.57 -9.27 13.17
CA VAL A 157 11.80 -9.04 14.39
C VAL A 157 10.44 -9.69 14.19
N ARG A 158 10.01 -10.54 15.12
CA ARG A 158 8.71 -11.21 15.03
C ARG A 158 7.64 -10.45 15.77
N TRP A 159 6.43 -10.42 15.22
CA TRP A 159 5.28 -9.85 15.93
C TRP A 159 5.03 -10.53 17.28
N SER A 160 5.17 -11.86 17.35
CA SER A 160 5.01 -12.60 18.61
C SER A 160 5.88 -12.07 19.75
N ASP A 161 7.06 -11.53 19.42
CA ASP A 161 8.05 -11.12 20.40
C ASP A 161 7.87 -9.65 20.81
N ARG A 162 7.21 -8.84 19.97
CA ARG A 162 7.03 -7.40 20.17
C ARG A 162 5.58 -6.94 20.33
N HIS A 163 4.57 -7.81 20.23
CA HIS A 163 3.15 -7.40 20.21
C HIS A 163 2.68 -6.55 21.42
N ASN A 164 3.39 -6.62 22.55
CA ASN A 164 3.12 -5.82 23.76
C ASN A 164 3.88 -4.48 23.81
N GLY A 165 4.75 -4.20 22.85
CA GLY A 165 5.50 -2.95 22.72
C GLY A 165 4.61 -1.77 22.30
N PRO A 166 5.14 -0.53 22.35
CA PRO A 166 4.39 0.64 21.92
C PRO A 166 4.11 0.67 20.42
N ALA A 167 3.06 1.40 20.02
CA ALA A 167 2.85 1.79 18.63
C ALA A 167 3.53 3.14 18.34
N VAL A 168 4.44 3.18 17.37
CA VAL A 168 5.06 4.41 16.90
C VAL A 168 4.17 5.05 15.83
N LEU A 169 3.76 6.30 16.05
CA LEU A 169 2.85 7.05 15.20
C LEU A 169 3.55 8.31 14.66
N LEU A 170 3.72 8.38 13.35
CA LEU A 170 4.20 9.56 12.63
C LEU A 170 3.05 10.08 11.76
N LEU A 171 2.24 10.99 12.30
CA LEU A 171 0.98 11.42 11.68
C LEU A 171 1.09 12.85 11.13
N ASP A 172 1.19 12.95 9.80
CA ASP A 172 1.35 14.20 9.04
C ASP A 172 2.45 15.11 9.63
N PRO A 173 3.72 14.67 9.71
CA PRO A 173 4.82 15.49 10.24
C PRO A 173 4.89 16.86 9.57
N ARG A 174 5.18 17.91 10.34
CA ARG A 174 5.32 19.26 9.77
C ARG A 174 6.71 19.43 9.17
N ILE A 175 6.77 19.45 7.85
CA ILE A 175 8.00 19.69 7.09
C ILE A 175 8.41 21.18 7.25
N PRO A 176 9.65 21.48 7.65
CA PRO A 176 10.13 22.85 7.80
C PRO A 176 9.97 23.69 6.52
N GLY A 177 9.63 24.97 6.68
CA GLY A 177 9.42 25.91 5.57
C GLY A 177 8.13 25.69 4.75
N GLN A 178 7.37 24.61 5.00
CA GLN A 178 6.16 24.29 4.25
C GLN A 178 4.90 24.82 4.94
N ARG A 179 4.08 25.56 4.18
CA ARG A 179 2.77 26.03 4.65
C ARG A 179 1.75 24.88 4.59
N PRO A 180 0.66 24.91 5.38
CA PRO A 180 -0.35 23.84 5.34
C PRO A 180 -1.00 23.61 3.96
N ASP A 181 -1.01 24.62 3.11
CA ASP A 181 -1.58 24.61 1.75
C ASP A 181 -0.51 24.45 0.65
N SER A 182 0.77 24.24 0.99
CA SER A 182 1.82 23.99 0.00
C SER A 182 1.83 22.54 -0.50
N THR A 183 2.67 22.25 -1.50
CA THR A 183 2.84 20.92 -2.08
C THR A 183 3.20 19.84 -1.05
N LEU A 184 4.01 20.23 -0.05
CA LEU A 184 4.40 19.41 1.10
C LEU A 184 3.67 19.88 2.38
N GLY A 185 2.46 20.41 2.20
CA GLY A 185 1.59 20.91 3.25
C GLY A 185 0.90 19.82 4.04
N SER A 186 -0.33 20.04 4.49
CA SER A 186 -1.07 19.05 5.31
C SER A 186 -1.72 17.96 4.47
N VAL A 187 -1.40 16.71 4.82
CA VAL A 187 -2.03 15.52 4.24
C VAL A 187 -3.41 15.26 4.86
N LEU A 188 -3.51 15.40 6.18
CA LEU A 188 -4.70 15.04 6.98
C LEU A 188 -5.59 16.23 7.31
N GLY A 189 -5.26 17.43 6.80
CA GLY A 189 -5.98 18.66 7.12
C GLY A 189 -5.66 19.19 8.52
N ARG A 190 -6.43 20.19 8.95
CA ARG A 190 -6.22 20.84 10.25
C ARG A 190 -6.60 19.88 11.38
N PRO A 191 -5.69 19.56 12.33
CA PRO A 191 -6.03 18.75 13.48
C PRO A 191 -7.11 19.42 14.34
N SER A 192 -8.09 18.62 14.79
CA SER A 192 -9.13 19.04 15.74
C SER A 192 -9.43 17.88 16.70
N PRO A 193 -9.83 18.17 17.96
CA PRO A 193 -10.25 17.15 18.92
C PRO A 193 -11.39 16.24 18.43
N GLU A 194 -12.29 16.78 17.61
CA GLU A 194 -13.49 16.12 17.10
C GLU A 194 -13.24 15.35 15.79
N ALA A 195 -12.05 15.50 15.17
CA ALA A 195 -11.73 14.83 13.92
C ALA A 195 -11.69 13.30 14.10
N ALA A 196 -12.17 12.56 13.08
CA ALA A 196 -12.31 11.11 13.15
C ALA A 196 -11.01 10.37 13.54
N LEU A 197 -9.87 10.81 13.01
CA LEU A 197 -8.56 10.24 13.37
C LEU A 197 -8.13 10.59 14.79
N THR A 198 -8.44 11.79 15.27
CA THR A 198 -8.15 12.18 16.66
C THR A 198 -8.94 11.29 17.64
N CYS A 199 -10.22 11.06 17.37
CA CYS A 199 -11.04 10.13 18.15
C CYS A 199 -10.48 8.70 18.08
N HIS A 200 -10.14 8.23 16.87
CA HIS A 200 -9.60 6.89 16.66
C HIS A 200 -8.31 6.62 17.45
N PHE A 201 -7.34 7.54 17.39
CA PHE A 201 -6.10 7.39 18.14
C PHE A 201 -6.29 7.67 19.65
N GLY A 202 -7.30 8.46 20.03
CA GLY A 202 -7.71 8.58 21.42
C GLY A 202 -8.19 7.26 22.01
N GLU A 203 -9.03 6.51 21.29
CA GLU A 203 -9.43 5.15 21.68
C GLU A 203 -8.22 4.22 21.77
N LEU A 204 -7.27 4.33 20.84
CA LEU A 204 -6.05 3.53 20.87
C LEU A 204 -5.22 3.81 22.13
N MET A 205 -5.03 5.08 22.48
CA MET A 205 -4.24 5.52 23.63
C MET A 205 -4.79 5.04 24.98
N VAL A 206 -6.09 4.74 25.07
CA VAL A 206 -6.70 4.18 26.29
C VAL A 206 -6.18 2.77 26.58
N SER A 207 -5.92 1.97 25.54
CA SER A 207 -5.61 0.54 25.68
C SER A 207 -4.17 0.18 25.32
N HIS A 208 -3.44 1.08 24.66
CA HIS A 208 -2.09 0.82 24.18
C HIS A 208 -1.16 1.99 24.43
N ARG A 209 0.11 1.67 24.71
CA ARG A 209 1.18 2.65 24.73
C ARG A 209 1.45 3.13 23.30
N VAL A 210 1.49 4.44 23.10
CA VAL A 210 1.86 5.05 21.83
C VAL A 210 3.11 5.91 21.99
N LEU A 211 3.88 6.06 20.91
CA LEU A 211 5.00 6.99 20.80
C LEU A 211 4.73 7.91 19.60
N PRO A 212 4.89 9.24 19.74
CA PRO A 212 5.32 9.95 20.95
C PRO A 212 4.28 9.90 22.07
N ALA A 213 4.74 9.97 23.32
CA ALA A 213 3.84 10.11 24.46
C ALA A 213 3.30 11.54 24.50
N VAL A 214 1.98 11.69 24.49
CA VAL A 214 1.29 12.99 24.44
C VAL A 214 0.16 13.05 25.46
N GLY A 215 -0.22 14.27 25.87
CA GLY A 215 -1.29 14.49 26.83
C GLY A 215 -2.68 14.40 26.21
N ALA A 216 -2.79 14.78 24.93
CA ALA A 216 -4.05 14.72 24.18
C ALA A 216 -3.84 14.11 22.78
N PRO A 217 -4.80 13.33 22.23
CA PRO A 217 -4.63 12.66 20.93
C PRO A 217 -4.38 13.63 19.75
N VAL A 218 -4.89 14.85 19.83
CA VAL A 218 -4.68 15.89 18.80
C VAL A 218 -3.20 16.30 18.66
N GLU A 219 -2.39 16.11 19.71
CA GLU A 219 -0.95 16.43 19.73
C GLU A 219 -0.08 15.41 18.97
N LEU A 220 -0.67 14.30 18.50
CA LEU A 220 0.02 13.33 17.64
C LEU A 220 0.25 13.87 16.22
N PHE A 221 -0.55 14.84 15.78
CA PHE A 221 -0.55 15.32 14.41
C PHE A 221 0.31 16.57 14.22
N ARG A 222 0.88 16.76 13.03
CA ARG A 222 1.56 18.02 12.62
C ARG A 222 2.72 18.42 13.55
N ARG A 223 3.37 17.43 14.17
CA ARG A 223 4.52 17.60 15.06
C ARG A 223 5.74 18.10 14.31
N THR A 224 6.59 18.86 15.01
CA THR A 224 7.79 19.50 14.48
C THR A 224 9.09 18.88 15.02
N ASP A 225 8.98 17.82 15.83
CA ASP A 225 10.07 17.21 16.60
C ASP A 225 10.24 15.71 16.30
N ILE A 226 9.69 15.25 15.18
CA ILE A 226 9.75 13.85 14.73
C ILE A 226 10.66 13.72 13.51
N ASP A 227 11.96 13.97 13.72
CA ASP A 227 13.03 13.84 12.72
C ASP A 227 13.60 12.41 12.67
N ARG A 228 14.62 12.18 11.82
CA ARG A 228 15.29 10.87 11.71
C ARG A 228 15.97 10.40 13.01
N HIS A 229 16.45 11.31 13.86
CA HIS A 229 17.10 10.94 15.12
C HIS A 229 16.06 10.44 16.11
N TRP A 230 14.96 11.20 16.26
CA TRP A 230 13.82 10.77 17.04
C TRP A 230 13.28 9.41 16.58
N LEU A 231 13.14 9.21 15.25
CA LEU A 231 12.69 7.94 14.70
C LEU A 231 13.62 6.79 15.09
N ALA A 232 14.94 6.97 15.01
CA ALA A 232 15.91 5.97 15.44
C ALA A 232 15.82 5.67 16.94
N GLU A 233 15.66 6.70 17.78
CA GLU A 233 15.52 6.56 19.22
C GLU A 233 14.24 5.80 19.61
N VAL A 234 13.09 6.08 18.98
CA VAL A 234 11.84 5.36 19.30
C VAL A 234 11.82 3.95 18.73
N CYS A 235 12.44 3.72 17.58
CA CYS A 235 12.58 2.37 17.03
C CYS A 235 13.51 1.49 17.87
N ALA A 236 14.49 2.07 18.56
CA ALA A 236 15.34 1.35 19.51
C ALA A 236 14.61 0.96 20.82
N GLN A 237 13.40 1.46 21.05
CA GLN A 237 12.56 1.13 22.22
C GLN A 237 11.63 -0.06 21.98
N ASP A 238 12.00 -0.94 21.05
CA ASP A 238 11.32 -2.20 20.78
C ASP A 238 9.80 -2.07 20.49
N PRO A 239 9.38 -1.17 19.58
CA PRO A 239 7.98 -0.99 19.27
C PRO A 239 7.35 -2.24 18.65
N ALA A 240 6.03 -2.38 18.87
CA ALA A 240 5.22 -3.42 18.26
C ALA A 240 4.99 -3.14 16.78
N ARG A 241 4.75 -1.86 16.44
CA ARG A 241 4.41 -1.43 15.08
C ARG A 241 4.76 0.03 14.85
N LEU A 242 4.95 0.41 13.59
CA LEU A 242 5.10 1.78 13.13
C LEU A 242 4.01 2.12 12.11
N LEU A 243 3.34 3.25 12.30
CA LEU A 243 2.41 3.82 11.32
C LEU A 243 2.88 5.22 10.92
N TYR A 244 3.22 5.37 9.65
CA TYR A 244 3.56 6.63 9.02
C TYR A 244 2.42 7.06 8.09
N VAL A 245 1.97 8.30 8.24
CA VAL A 245 1.03 8.96 7.33
C VAL A 245 1.63 10.31 6.96
N GLY A 246 1.91 10.55 5.69
CA GLY A 246 2.62 11.77 5.31
C GLY A 246 3.08 11.78 3.86
N HIS A 247 4.03 12.66 3.57
CA HIS A 247 4.58 12.82 2.23
C HIS A 247 5.71 11.82 1.98
N ALA A 248 5.70 11.23 0.79
CA ALA A 248 6.82 10.48 0.27
C ALA A 248 7.21 11.01 -1.11
N SER A 249 8.50 11.04 -1.38
CA SER A 249 9.03 11.26 -2.73
C SER A 249 9.35 9.92 -3.35
N ALA A 250 8.85 9.68 -4.56
CA ALA A 250 9.28 8.55 -5.37
C ALA A 250 10.69 8.82 -5.93
N ALA A 251 11.43 7.76 -6.25
CA ALA A 251 12.64 7.90 -7.03
C ALA A 251 12.27 8.36 -8.46
N GLU A 252 12.71 9.55 -8.86
CA GLU A 252 12.48 10.10 -10.20
C GLU A 252 13.38 9.43 -11.26
N GLY A 253 12.84 9.20 -12.45
CA GLY A 253 13.60 8.84 -13.66
C GLY A 253 13.33 7.44 -14.24
N ALA A 254 13.53 7.30 -15.56
CA ALA A 254 13.43 6.02 -16.30
C ALA A 254 14.52 5.00 -15.94
N VAL A 255 15.58 5.45 -15.25
CA VAL A 255 16.67 4.62 -14.69
C VAL A 255 16.65 4.72 -13.15
N GLY A 256 15.44 4.88 -12.59
CA GLY A 256 15.25 5.27 -11.20
C GLY A 256 15.86 4.30 -10.20
N HIS A 257 16.57 4.88 -9.25
CA HIS A 257 17.21 4.22 -8.12
C HIS A 257 16.19 4.09 -6.99
N ALA A 258 15.58 2.91 -6.79
CA ALA A 258 14.53 2.69 -5.79
C ALA A 258 14.95 3.16 -4.39
N GLU A 259 16.24 3.07 -4.07
CA GLU A 259 16.84 3.50 -2.81
C GLU A 259 16.73 5.01 -2.53
N ARG A 260 16.39 5.82 -3.54
CA ARG A 260 16.12 7.27 -3.40
C ARG A 260 14.70 7.59 -2.96
N ALA A 261 13.79 6.61 -2.96
CA ALA A 261 12.46 6.81 -2.39
C ALA A 261 12.60 7.24 -0.92
N ALA A 262 11.83 8.25 -0.51
CA ALA A 262 12.10 8.94 0.75
C ALA A 262 10.82 9.34 1.50
N LEU A 263 10.88 9.26 2.83
CA LEU A 263 9.86 9.80 3.73
C LEU A 263 10.21 11.24 4.10
N HIS A 264 9.22 12.11 4.13
CA HIS A 264 9.41 13.47 4.64
C HIS A 264 9.05 13.50 6.13
N LEU A 265 10.03 13.88 6.94
CA LEU A 265 9.92 13.99 8.39
C LEU A 265 9.91 15.47 8.80
N ALA A 266 9.92 15.76 10.09
CA ALA A 266 10.01 17.13 10.60
C ALA A 266 11.45 17.70 10.50
N GLU A 267 12.06 17.63 9.32
CA GLU A 267 13.42 18.09 9.02
C GLU A 267 13.55 18.54 7.56
N ASP A 268 14.59 19.31 7.24
CA ASP A 268 14.78 19.89 5.90
C ASP A 268 15.08 18.85 4.82
N ARG A 269 15.75 17.74 5.19
CA ARG A 269 16.20 16.71 4.25
C ARG A 269 15.32 15.47 4.38
N PRO A 270 14.72 14.96 3.30
CA PRO A 270 13.94 13.73 3.38
C PRO A 270 14.82 12.54 3.81
N LEU A 271 14.21 11.56 4.45
CA LEU A 271 14.86 10.32 4.89
C LEU A 271 14.70 9.26 3.80
N THR A 272 15.76 8.99 3.07
CA THR A 272 15.75 8.03 1.95
C THR A 272 15.80 6.58 2.42
N ALA A 273 15.34 5.65 1.58
CA ALA A 273 15.54 4.22 1.81
C ALA A 273 17.03 3.87 1.94
N ALA A 274 17.90 4.51 1.14
CA ALA A 274 19.35 4.42 1.25
C ALA A 274 19.87 4.86 2.63
N ASP A 275 19.40 5.99 3.16
CA ASP A 275 19.77 6.48 4.49
C ASP A 275 19.39 5.46 5.58
N MET A 276 18.17 4.91 5.50
CA MET A 276 17.68 3.91 6.46
C MET A 276 18.52 2.63 6.44
N MET A 277 18.83 2.12 5.24
CA MET A 277 19.67 0.94 5.05
C MET A 277 21.11 1.17 5.52
N ALA A 278 21.70 2.33 5.18
CA ALA A 278 23.05 2.69 5.58
C ALA A 278 23.18 2.84 7.10
N ALA A 279 22.18 3.44 7.75
CA ALA A 279 22.12 3.58 9.20
C ALA A 279 21.78 2.27 9.92
N ARG A 280 21.35 1.23 9.21
CA ARG A 280 20.80 -0.02 9.76
C ARG A 280 19.73 0.28 10.82
N LEU A 281 18.83 1.20 10.48
CA LEU A 281 17.75 1.64 11.35
C LEU A 281 16.97 0.39 11.84
N PRO A 282 16.86 0.15 13.16
CA PRO A 282 15.99 -0.90 13.67
C PRO A 282 14.54 -0.60 13.28
N ILE A 283 13.80 -1.60 12.81
CA ILE A 283 12.42 -1.44 12.39
C ILE A 283 11.53 -2.46 13.12
N PRO A 284 10.36 -2.05 13.65
CA PRO A 284 9.42 -2.99 14.27
C PRO A 284 8.94 -4.06 13.30
N PRO A 285 8.37 -5.18 13.81
CA PRO A 285 7.90 -6.27 12.95
C PRO A 285 6.82 -5.84 11.96
N ARG A 286 6.06 -4.78 12.27
CA ARG A 286 4.97 -4.29 11.43
C ARG A 286 5.12 -2.82 11.12
N VAL A 287 5.04 -2.49 9.84
CA VAL A 287 5.11 -1.12 9.37
C VAL A 287 3.95 -0.83 8.42
N ALA A 288 3.31 0.32 8.59
CA ALA A 288 2.37 0.88 7.63
C ALA A 288 2.89 2.24 7.14
N LEU A 289 3.12 2.36 5.83
CA LEU A 289 3.54 3.58 5.14
C LEU A 289 2.38 4.08 4.27
N LEU A 290 1.55 4.97 4.80
CA LEU A 290 0.46 5.61 4.05
C LEU A 290 0.95 6.93 3.46
N ALA A 291 1.73 6.80 2.39
CA ALA A 291 2.38 7.89 1.70
C ALA A 291 2.54 7.58 0.20
N CYS A 292 2.51 8.60 -0.66
CA CYS A 292 2.44 8.44 -2.11
C CYS A 292 3.48 7.46 -2.68
N SER A 293 3.00 6.41 -3.37
CA SER A 293 3.86 5.39 -4.02
C SER A 293 4.90 4.73 -3.09
N SER A 294 4.63 4.67 -1.78
CA SER A 294 5.54 4.08 -0.77
C SER A 294 5.80 2.59 -0.95
N GLY A 295 4.92 1.86 -1.65
CA GLY A 295 5.07 0.46 -2.02
C GLY A 295 5.60 0.26 -3.45
N GLY A 296 6.25 1.28 -4.00
CA GLY A 296 6.69 1.34 -5.39
C GLY A 296 7.94 0.52 -5.72
N ASP A 297 8.46 -0.30 -4.81
CA ASP A 297 9.73 -1.04 -4.97
C ASP A 297 9.82 -1.80 -6.29
N TYR A 298 8.74 -2.48 -6.70
CA TYR A 298 8.73 -3.24 -7.96
C TYR A 298 8.72 -2.38 -9.22
N ARG A 299 8.60 -1.05 -9.14
CA ARG A 299 8.66 -0.16 -10.31
C ARG A 299 10.06 -0.05 -10.91
N PHE A 300 11.07 -0.58 -10.23
CA PHE A 300 12.47 -0.50 -10.59
C PHE A 300 13.06 -1.89 -10.70
N ASP A 301 14.11 -2.04 -11.53
CA ASP A 301 14.80 -3.34 -11.69
C ASP A 301 15.46 -3.79 -10.38
N GLU A 302 16.04 -2.84 -9.64
CA GLU A 302 16.50 -3.05 -8.27
C GLU A 302 15.42 -2.62 -7.27
N ALA A 303 14.68 -3.60 -6.74
CA ALA A 303 13.60 -3.36 -5.79
C ALA A 303 14.10 -3.12 -4.35
N THR A 304 14.84 -2.03 -4.16
CA THR A 304 15.49 -1.59 -2.90
C THR A 304 14.84 -0.31 -2.33
N GLY A 305 13.51 -0.19 -2.49
CA GLY A 305 12.73 0.97 -2.07
C GLY A 305 12.42 1.02 -0.58
N LEU A 306 11.38 1.79 -0.23
CA LEU A 306 10.98 2.00 1.17
C LEU A 306 10.51 0.70 1.81
N ALA A 307 9.74 -0.15 1.10
CA ALA A 307 9.28 -1.41 1.68
C ALA A 307 10.45 -2.35 1.98
N ALA A 308 11.40 -2.46 1.04
CA ALA A 308 12.64 -3.21 1.23
C ALA A 308 13.47 -2.68 2.41
N ALA A 309 13.63 -1.36 2.54
CA ALA A 309 14.36 -0.76 3.66
C ALA A 309 13.73 -1.12 5.02
N MET A 310 12.39 -1.11 5.13
CA MET A 310 11.70 -1.54 6.35
C MET A 310 11.94 -3.02 6.68
N ILE A 311 11.91 -3.90 5.67
CA ILE A 311 12.14 -5.33 5.85
C ILE A 311 13.59 -5.62 6.25
N LEU A 312 14.56 -4.96 5.60
CA LEU A 312 15.98 -5.06 5.95
C LEU A 312 16.25 -4.57 7.38
N GLY A 313 15.51 -3.56 7.84
CA GLY A 313 15.57 -3.07 9.22
C GLY A 313 14.92 -3.98 10.26
N GLY A 314 14.13 -4.98 9.84
CA GLY A 314 13.58 -6.01 10.73
C GLY A 314 12.11 -6.37 10.51
N ALA A 315 11.35 -5.60 9.72
CA ALA A 315 9.93 -5.84 9.53
C ALA A 315 9.63 -7.20 8.89
N GLU A 316 8.63 -7.91 9.41
CA GLU A 316 8.05 -9.11 8.79
C GLU A 316 6.83 -8.77 7.89
N LEU A 317 6.21 -7.60 8.10
CA LEU A 317 5.08 -7.09 7.33
C LEU A 317 5.20 -5.57 7.08
N VAL A 318 5.07 -5.17 5.82
CA VAL A 318 5.01 -3.76 5.42
C VAL A 318 3.75 -3.52 4.60
N THR A 319 2.84 -2.69 5.08
CA THR A 319 1.70 -2.19 4.30
C THR A 319 2.05 -0.83 3.72
N ALA A 320 1.86 -0.66 2.42
CA ALA A 320 2.24 0.56 1.70
C ALA A 320 1.24 0.86 0.58
N THR A 321 1.47 1.91 -0.21
CA THR A 321 0.57 2.30 -1.31
C THR A 321 1.23 2.20 -2.68
N LEU A 322 0.46 1.76 -3.67
CA LEU A 322 0.92 1.55 -5.06
C LEU A 322 1.07 2.85 -5.87
N TRP A 323 0.28 3.87 -5.53
CA TRP A 323 0.22 5.15 -6.25
C TRP A 323 0.06 6.33 -5.29
N SER A 324 0.01 7.54 -5.84
CA SER A 324 -0.18 8.78 -5.08
C SER A 324 -1.59 8.85 -4.48
N LEU A 325 -1.76 9.24 -3.22
CA LEU A 325 -3.09 9.37 -2.62
C LEU A 325 -3.50 10.84 -2.54
N PRO A 326 -4.69 11.24 -3.03
CA PRO A 326 -5.15 12.60 -2.83
C PRO A 326 -5.32 12.91 -1.33
N THR A 327 -4.86 14.09 -0.93
CA THR A 327 -4.93 14.60 0.46
C THR A 327 -6.36 14.98 0.83
N ALA A 328 -6.61 15.22 2.13
CA ALA A 328 -7.89 15.72 2.61
C ALA A 328 -8.30 17.05 1.93
N ALA A 329 -7.33 17.93 1.65
CA ALA A 329 -7.57 19.18 0.93
C ALA A 329 -8.00 18.94 -0.53
N ALA A 330 -7.33 18.03 -1.24
CA ALA A 330 -7.71 17.66 -2.61
C ALA A 330 -9.12 17.06 -2.67
N TYR A 331 -9.49 16.21 -1.70
CA TYR A 331 -10.85 15.70 -1.59
C TYR A 331 -11.87 16.77 -1.29
N SER A 332 -11.57 17.69 -0.37
CA SER A 332 -12.47 18.80 -0.07
C SER A 332 -12.69 19.71 -1.28
N GLN A 333 -11.70 19.81 -2.18
CA GLN A 333 -11.76 20.67 -3.35
C GLN A 333 -12.49 20.00 -4.53
N PHE A 334 -12.16 18.74 -4.84
CA PHE A 334 -12.63 18.06 -6.06
C PHE A 334 -13.58 16.89 -5.80
N GLY A 335 -13.63 16.39 -4.56
CA GLY A 335 -14.49 15.29 -4.18
C GLY A 335 -15.96 15.71 -4.08
N SER A 336 -16.87 14.78 -4.39
CA SER A 336 -18.32 15.05 -4.36
C SER A 336 -18.99 14.70 -3.03
N TYR A 337 -18.23 14.30 -1.99
CA TYR A 337 -18.76 13.76 -0.74
C TYR A 337 -18.03 14.33 0.49
N PRO A 338 -18.71 14.50 1.63
CA PRO A 338 -18.16 15.17 2.81
C PRO A 338 -17.21 14.30 3.66
N THR A 339 -17.13 12.99 3.42
CA THR A 339 -16.31 12.06 4.22
C THR A 339 -14.93 11.91 3.60
N ASP A 340 -13.88 12.02 4.42
CA ASP A 340 -12.48 11.88 4.02
C ASP A 340 -12.07 10.38 3.91
N PRO A 341 -11.83 9.84 2.70
CA PRO A 341 -11.41 8.45 2.53
C PRO A 341 -10.01 8.16 3.09
N MET A 342 -9.18 9.20 3.29
CA MET A 342 -7.86 9.05 3.91
C MET A 342 -8.01 8.64 5.38
N ALA A 343 -8.90 9.29 6.13
CA ALA A 343 -9.16 8.93 7.53
C ALA A 343 -9.64 7.48 7.68
N ASP A 344 -10.57 7.04 6.82
CA ASP A 344 -11.05 5.65 6.80
C ASP A 344 -9.92 4.65 6.49
N THR A 345 -9.01 5.02 5.59
CA THR A 345 -7.86 4.20 5.21
C THR A 345 -6.85 4.07 6.34
N VAL A 346 -6.47 5.19 6.96
CA VAL A 346 -5.55 5.21 8.10
C VAL A 346 -6.10 4.38 9.26
N ALA A 347 -7.36 4.60 9.62
CA ALA A 347 -8.00 3.86 10.70
C ALA A 347 -8.25 2.38 10.34
N GLY A 348 -8.50 2.06 9.07
CA GLY A 348 -8.62 0.67 8.60
C GLY A 348 -7.31 -0.10 8.73
N VAL A 349 -6.22 0.52 8.32
CA VAL A 349 -4.87 -0.07 8.36
C VAL A 349 -4.35 -0.18 9.79
N ASP A 350 -4.49 0.83 10.66
CA ASP A 350 -4.10 0.70 12.08
C ASP A 350 -4.85 -0.46 12.75
N ARG A 351 -6.17 -0.56 12.55
CA ARG A 351 -6.96 -1.67 13.10
C ARG A 351 -6.44 -3.02 12.61
N ALA A 352 -6.19 -3.16 11.31
CA ALA A 352 -5.67 -4.39 10.71
C ALA A 352 -4.29 -4.78 11.28
N HIS A 353 -3.40 -3.81 11.51
CA HIS A 353 -2.05 -4.03 12.03
C HIS A 353 -1.99 -4.50 13.49
N ARG A 354 -3.13 -4.55 14.19
CA ARG A 354 -3.25 -5.12 15.55
C ARG A 354 -3.69 -6.58 15.56
N GLU A 355 -4.20 -7.10 14.44
CA GLU A 355 -4.69 -8.47 14.31
C GLU A 355 -3.53 -9.49 14.24
N VAL A 356 -3.78 -10.76 14.53
CA VAL A 356 -2.74 -11.80 14.46
C VAL A 356 -2.16 -11.92 13.03
N ASP A 357 -3.02 -11.97 12.02
CA ASP A 357 -2.65 -11.97 10.60
C ASP A 357 -3.01 -10.60 9.98
N ALA A 358 -2.11 -9.64 10.09
CA ALA A 358 -2.38 -8.26 9.71
C ALA A 358 -2.57 -8.06 8.19
N GLY A 359 -1.86 -8.79 7.33
CA GLY A 359 -2.06 -8.71 5.88
C GLY A 359 -3.42 -9.27 5.45
N ARG A 360 -3.87 -10.35 6.09
CA ARG A 360 -5.25 -10.88 5.93
C ARG A 360 -6.28 -9.90 6.46
N ALA A 361 -5.99 -9.22 7.58
CA ALA A 361 -6.88 -8.22 8.14
C ALA A 361 -7.05 -7.02 7.19
N VAL A 362 -5.97 -6.56 6.53
CA VAL A 362 -6.04 -5.56 5.45
C VAL A 362 -6.93 -6.06 4.31
N ASN A 363 -6.74 -7.30 3.84
CA ASN A 363 -7.59 -7.90 2.81
C ASN A 363 -9.08 -7.98 3.24
N ARG A 364 -9.37 -8.32 4.51
CA ARG A 364 -10.75 -8.31 5.05
C ARG A 364 -11.34 -6.91 5.02
N TRP A 365 -10.57 -5.89 5.38
CA TRP A 365 -10.98 -4.50 5.33
C TRP A 365 -11.23 -4.04 3.89
N GLN A 366 -10.34 -4.34 2.93
CA GLN A 366 -10.52 -4.01 1.51
C GLN A 366 -11.80 -4.63 0.94
N ARG A 367 -12.10 -5.90 1.24
CA ARG A 367 -13.38 -6.52 0.87
C ARG A 367 -14.59 -5.82 1.48
N ALA A 368 -14.47 -5.26 2.69
CA ALA A 368 -15.54 -4.47 3.29
C ALA A 368 -15.74 -3.14 2.55
N GLN A 369 -14.65 -2.49 2.13
CA GLN A 369 -14.72 -1.29 1.30
C GLN A 369 -15.34 -1.59 -0.07
N LEU A 370 -14.96 -2.70 -0.72
CA LEU A 370 -15.58 -3.14 -1.97
C LEU A 370 -17.09 -3.35 -1.83
N ARG A 371 -17.56 -3.95 -0.72
CA ARG A 371 -19.00 -4.10 -0.46
C ARG A 371 -19.71 -2.76 -0.28
N ARG A 372 -19.10 -1.81 0.45
CA ARG A 372 -19.62 -0.43 0.59
C ARG A 372 -19.73 0.25 -0.77
N TRP A 373 -18.66 0.19 -1.56
CA TRP A 373 -18.57 0.76 -2.90
C TRP A 373 -19.65 0.22 -3.84
N ARG A 374 -19.80 -1.11 -3.92
CA ARG A 374 -20.88 -1.76 -4.68
C ARG A 374 -22.28 -1.42 -4.15
N GLY A 375 -22.39 -1.18 -2.85
CA GLY A 375 -23.62 -0.70 -2.20
C GLY A 375 -23.95 0.77 -2.48
N GLY A 376 -23.12 1.48 -3.25
CA GLY A 376 -23.34 2.88 -3.63
C GLY A 376 -22.69 3.91 -2.69
N ASP A 377 -21.96 3.47 -1.66
CA ASP A 377 -21.19 4.38 -0.79
C ASP A 377 -19.94 4.88 -1.54
N ARG A 378 -20.01 6.12 -1.99
CA ARG A 378 -18.96 6.73 -2.80
C ARG A 378 -17.76 7.21 -1.99
N ALA A 379 -17.90 7.34 -0.67
CA ALA A 379 -16.77 7.59 0.22
C ALA A 379 -15.84 6.36 0.31
N ALA A 380 -16.34 5.17 0.00
CA ALA A 380 -15.55 3.96 -0.16
C ALA A 380 -14.90 3.85 -1.57
N SER A 381 -14.47 4.97 -2.16
CA SER A 381 -13.82 4.96 -3.48
C SER A 381 -12.55 4.09 -3.46
N PRO A 382 -12.34 3.23 -4.47
CA PRO A 382 -11.14 2.37 -4.54
C PRO A 382 -9.84 3.13 -4.76
N LEU A 383 -9.90 4.43 -5.06
CA LEU A 383 -8.73 5.29 -5.22
C LEU A 383 -7.78 5.23 -3.99
N HIS A 384 -8.31 4.99 -2.79
CA HIS A 384 -7.52 4.85 -1.55
C HIS A 384 -7.26 3.40 -1.22
N TRP A 385 -8.33 2.65 -0.94
CA TRP A 385 -8.18 1.34 -0.35
C TRP A 385 -7.61 0.30 -1.31
N ALA A 386 -7.80 0.45 -2.63
CA ALA A 386 -7.18 -0.44 -3.62
C ALA A 386 -5.69 -0.13 -3.85
N ALA A 387 -5.24 1.07 -3.47
CA ALA A 387 -3.83 1.43 -3.49
C ALA A 387 -3.03 0.66 -2.44
N VAL A 388 -3.69 0.26 -1.35
CA VAL A 388 -3.06 -0.38 -0.19
C VAL A 388 -2.65 -1.81 -0.54
N VAL A 389 -1.38 -2.13 -0.33
CA VAL A 389 -0.82 -3.48 -0.49
C VAL A 389 0.02 -3.85 0.71
N SER A 390 0.16 -5.14 0.98
CA SER A 390 1.00 -5.64 2.07
C SER A 390 2.06 -6.58 1.54
N PHE A 391 3.33 -6.28 1.83
CA PHE A 391 4.50 -7.11 1.63
C PHE A 391 4.74 -7.93 2.88
N ALA A 392 4.94 -9.24 2.75
CA ALA A 392 5.14 -10.12 3.90
C ALA A 392 6.29 -11.12 3.70
N VAL A 393 7.05 -11.38 4.76
CA VAL A 393 8.15 -12.37 4.84
C VAL A 393 8.02 -13.21 6.11
N ASP A 394 8.92 -14.18 6.28
CA ASP A 394 9.06 -14.97 7.52
C ASP A 394 7.81 -15.71 8.00
N GLY A 395 6.85 -15.94 7.10
CA GLY A 395 5.58 -16.58 7.42
C GLY A 395 4.46 -15.62 7.84
N ALA A 396 4.71 -14.31 7.94
CA ALA A 396 3.68 -13.31 8.17
C ALA A 396 2.63 -13.32 7.04
N ARG A 397 1.37 -13.01 7.38
CA ARG A 397 0.21 -13.08 6.47
C ARG A 397 -0.78 -11.95 6.68
#